data_AF-A0A1F9NDM8-F1
#
_entry.id   AF-A0A1F9NDM8-F1
#
_cell.length_a   1.000
_cell.length_b   1.000
_cell.length_c   1.000
_cell.angle_alpha   90.00
_cell.angle_beta   90.00
_cell.angle_gamma   90.00
#
_symmetry.space_group_name_H-M   'P 1'
#
loop_
_entity.id
_entity.type
_entity.pdbx_description
1 polymer ?
#
loop_
_entity_poly.entity_id
_entity_poly.type
_entity_poly.pdbx_seq_one_letter_code
_entity_poly.pdbx_strand_id
1 'polypeptide(L)' 'MTQHFEVTLKRSGVGRMATQRRTLVGLGLSKFGRTVYLQDTPEIRGMLYKVVHLVDVTPHDGTPPPSRRQRERAQAKS' A
#
# COMPACT_ATOMS: atom_id res chain seq x y z
N MET A 1 -2.95 -14.84 13.55
CA MET A 1 -1.98 -14.21 12.62
C MET A 1 -2.76 -13.20 11.80
N THR A 2 -2.38 -11.92 11.82
CA THR A 2 -3.09 -10.90 11.04
C THR A 2 -2.47 -10.86 9.65
N GLN A 3 -3.25 -11.24 8.65
CA GLN A 3 -2.84 -11.20 7.25
C GLN A 3 -2.79 -9.75 6.79
N HIS A 4 -1.71 -9.38 6.12
CA HIS A 4 -1.55 -8.06 5.53
C HIS A 4 -1.34 -8.18 4.02
N PHE A 5 -1.74 -7.15 3.30
CA PHE A 5 -1.39 -6.95 1.91
C PHE A 5 -0.23 -5.97 1.83
N GLU A 6 0.84 -6.38 1.17
CA GLU A 6 1.82 -5.45 0.65
C GLU A 6 1.34 -4.97 -0.72
N VAL A 7 1.07 -3.67 -0.83
CA VAL A 7 0.48 -3.07 -2.02
C VAL A 7 1.45 -2.05 -2.59
N THR A 8 1.86 -2.25 -3.84
CA THR A 8 2.79 -1.36 -4.55
C THR A 8 2.13 -0.71 -5.76
N LEU A 9 2.26 0.60 -5.92
CA LEU A 9 1.75 1.29 -7.11
C LEU A 9 2.67 1.09 -8.31
N LYS A 10 2.28 0.26 -9.27
CA LYS A 10 3.04 -0.03 -10.50
C LYS A 10 2.69 0.88 -11.67
N ARG A 11 1.54 1.54 -11.65
CA ARG A 11 1.13 2.47 -12.72
C ARG A 11 0.61 3.77 -12.12
N SER A 12 0.97 4.88 -12.75
CA SER A 12 0.52 6.20 -12.31
C SER A 12 -0.99 6.36 -12.47
N GLY A 13 -1.61 7.08 -11.52
CA GLY A 13 -3.02 7.47 -11.57
C GLY A 13 -3.31 8.70 -12.43
N VAL A 14 -2.30 9.31 -13.07
CA VAL A 14 -2.49 10.46 -13.97
C VAL A 14 -3.33 10.04 -15.18
N GLY A 15 -4.33 10.86 -15.55
CA GLY A 15 -5.26 10.55 -16.65
C GLY A 15 -6.31 9.48 -16.34
N ARG A 16 -6.33 8.92 -15.12
CA ARG A 16 -7.35 7.96 -14.68
C ARG A 16 -8.59 8.64 -14.12
N MET A 17 -9.69 7.90 -14.09
CA MET A 17 -10.96 8.36 -13.54
C MET A 17 -10.78 8.92 -12.12
N ALA A 18 -11.48 10.01 -11.81
CA ALA A 18 -11.37 10.68 -10.51
C ALA A 18 -11.64 9.74 -9.32
N THR A 19 -12.53 8.76 -9.52
CA THR A 19 -12.87 7.75 -8.50
C THR A 19 -11.69 6.84 -8.19
N GLN A 20 -10.95 6.37 -9.19
CA GLN A 20 -9.75 5.54 -9.01
C GLN A 20 -8.64 6.33 -8.33
N ARG A 21 -8.44 7.60 -8.72
CA ARG A 21 -7.46 8.48 -8.07
C ARG A 21 -7.76 8.67 -6.58
N ARG A 22 -9.03 8.90 -6.21
CA ARG A 22 -9.46 9.00 -4.81
C ARG A 22 -9.21 7.70 -4.05
N THR A 23 -9.48 6.54 -4.67
CA THR A 23 -9.18 5.23 -4.08
C THR A 23 -7.68 5.07 -3.83
N LEU A 24 -6.83 5.39 -4.80
CA LEU A 24 -5.36 5.33 -4.62
C LEU A 24 -4.88 6.24 -3.48
N VAL A 25 -5.39 7.47 -3.41
CA VAL A 25 -5.05 8.40 -2.32
C VAL A 25 -5.53 7.87 -0.97
N GLY A 26 -6.74 7.32 -0.89
CA GLY A 26 -7.29 6.71 0.33
C GLY A 26 -6.48 5.50 0.81
N LEU A 27 -5.89 4.73 -0.10
CA LEU A 27 -4.99 3.62 0.23
C LEU A 27 -3.55 4.08 0.56
N GLY A 28 -3.25 5.38 0.50
CA GLY A 28 -1.91 5.92 0.74
C GLY A 28 -0.94 5.78 -0.43
N LEU A 29 -1.42 5.42 -1.62
CA LEU A 29 -0.66 5.20 -2.85
C LEU A 29 -0.58 6.48 -3.70
N SER A 30 0.06 7.51 -3.15
CA SER A 30 0.15 8.83 -3.80
C SER A 30 1.28 8.97 -4.82
N LYS A 31 2.30 8.10 -4.78
CA LYS A 31 3.49 8.16 -5.65
C LYS A 31 3.75 6.82 -6.33
N PHE A 32 4.25 6.88 -7.56
CA PHE A 32 4.69 5.70 -8.29
C PHE A 32 5.78 4.96 -7.52
N GLY A 33 5.72 3.62 -7.50
CA GLY A 33 6.67 2.77 -6.79
C GLY A 33 6.55 2.82 -5.27
N ARG A 34 5.53 3.50 -4.72
CA ARG A 34 5.28 3.48 -3.28
C ARG A 34 4.63 2.16 -2.89
N THR A 35 5.17 1.57 -1.82
CA THR A 35 4.64 0.37 -1.18
C THR A 35 3.98 0.73 0.15
N VAL A 36 2.82 0.15 0.42
CA VAL A 36 2.06 0.33 1.67
C VAL A 36 1.61 -1.04 2.17
N TYR A 37 1.72 -1.26 3.47
CA TYR A 37 1.19 -2.44 4.14
C TYR A 37 -0.19 -2.12 4.68
N LEU A 38 -1.17 -2.90 4.27
CA LEU A 38 -2.57 -2.74 4.65
C LEU A 38 -3.06 -4.02 5.32
N GLN A 39 -3.93 -3.89 6.31
CA GLN A 39 -4.58 -5.04 6.92
C GLN A 39 -5.53 -5.71 5.92
N ASP A 40 -5.64 -7.02 5.96
CA ASP A 40 -6.64 -7.74 5.19
C ASP A 40 -8.06 -7.52 5.76
N THR A 41 -8.78 -6.53 5.22
CA THR A 41 -10.21 -6.29 5.50
C THR A 41 -11.04 -6.35 4.21
N PRO A 42 -12.33 -6.72 4.29
CA PRO A 42 -13.20 -6.75 3.12
C PRO A 42 -13.34 -5.39 2.44
N GLU A 43 -13.30 -4.28 3.18
CA GLU A 43 -13.34 -2.94 2.55
C GLU A 43 -12.08 -2.67 1.73
N ILE A 44 -10.89 -3.01 2.27
CA ILE A 44 -9.62 -2.82 1.57
C ILE A 44 -9.56 -3.72 0.33
N ARG A 45 -10.01 -4.98 0.41
CA ARG A 45 -10.14 -5.84 -0.77
C ARG A 45 -11.00 -5.21 -1.84
N GLY A 46 -12.20 -4.70 -1.48
CA GLY A 46 -13.09 -4.02 -2.42
C GLY A 46 -12.43 -2.81 -3.10
N MET A 47 -11.68 -2.01 -2.33
CA MET A 47 -10.90 -0.89 -2.87
C MET A 47 -9.80 -1.37 -3.82
N LEU A 48 -9.07 -2.44 -3.47
CA LEU A 48 -8.00 -3.01 -4.29
C LEU A 48 -8.54 -3.57 -5.61
N TYR A 49 -9.69 -4.26 -5.60
CA TYR A 49 -10.32 -4.77 -6.82
C TYR A 49 -10.60 -3.65 -7.83
N LYS A 50 -11.01 -2.47 -7.37
CA LYS A 50 -11.27 -1.30 -8.23
C LYS A 50 -10.01 -0.77 -8.94
N VAL A 51 -8.84 -0.98 -8.35
CA VAL A 51 -7.54 -0.47 -8.86
C VAL A 51 -6.56 -1.59 -9.20
N VAL A 52 -7.01 -2.84 -9.33
CA VAL A 52 -6.18 -4.06 -9.49
C VAL A 52 -5.17 -3.98 -10.64
N HIS A 53 -5.47 -3.23 -11.70
CA HIS A 53 -4.59 -3.05 -12.85
C HIS A 53 -3.53 -1.94 -12.68
N LEU A 54 -3.58 -1.19 -11.57
CA LEU A 54 -2.65 -0.11 -11.24
C LEU A 54 -1.68 -0.51 -10.13
N VAL A 55 -2.07 -1.49 -9.31
CA VAL A 55 -1.34 -1.92 -8.12
C VAL A 55 -0.89 -3.37 -8.26
N ASP A 56 0.18 -3.68 -7.57
CA ASP A 56 0.66 -5.04 -7.35
C ASP A 56 0.39 -5.39 -5.89
N VAL A 57 -0.23 -6.55 -5.64
CA VAL A 57 -0.69 -6.97 -4.32
C VAL A 57 -0.06 -8.30 -3.99
N THR A 58 0.76 -8.32 -2.94
CA THR A 58 1.39 -9.54 -2.42
C THR A 58 0.89 -9.81 -1.00
N PRO A 59 0.37 -11.01 -0.70
CA PRO A 59 0.07 -11.41 0.66
C PRO A 59 1.35 -11.42 1.52
N HIS A 60 1.28 -10.90 2.72
CA HIS A 60 2.39 -10.86 3.67
C HIS A 60 1.92 -11.38 5.04
N ASP A 61 2.53 -12.50 5.47
CA ASP A 61 2.16 -13.24 6.68
C ASP A 61 2.95 -12.79 7.92
N GLY A 62 3.30 -11.50 8.00
CA GLY A 62 4.28 -11.01 8.98
C GLY A 62 4.12 -9.55 9.35
N THR A 63 4.81 -9.16 10.42
CA THR A 63 4.86 -7.78 10.94
C THR A 63 5.32 -6.83 9.84
N PRO A 64 4.59 -5.72 9.57
CA PRO A 64 5.02 -4.75 8.59
C PRO A 64 6.43 -4.25 8.95
N PRO A 65 7.34 -4.10 7.96
CA PRO A 65 8.68 -3.62 8.23
C PRO A 65 8.58 -2.29 8.98
N PRO A 66 9.44 -2.07 10.00
CA PRO A 66 9.44 -0.83 10.74
C PRO A 66 9.55 0.32 9.76
N SER A 67 8.68 1.31 9.92
CA SER A 67 8.66 2.49 9.05
C SER A 67 10.07 3.05 8.89
N ARG A 68 10.39 3.67 7.76
CA ARG A 68 11.74 4.22 7.50
C ARG A 68 12.27 5.06 8.66
N ARG A 69 11.38 5.84 9.29
CA ARG A 69 11.66 6.63 10.50
C ARG A 69 12.00 5.79 11.74
N GLN A 70 11.33 4.64 11.91
CA GLN A 70 11.65 3.66 12.95
C GLN A 70 12.98 2.94 12.65
N ARG A 71 13.30 2.63 11.39
CA ARG A 71 14.59 2.06 10.98
C ARG A 71 15.76 3.02 11.28
N GLU A 72 15.60 4.29 10.91
CA GLU A 72 16.61 5.33 11.16
C GLU A 72 16.85 5.55 12.66
N ARG A 73 15.78 5.55 13.48
CA ARG A 73 15.89 5.66 14.95
C ARG A 73 16.51 4.43 15.61
N ALA A 74 16.33 3.24 15.05
CA ALA A 74 16.95 2.02 15.56
C ALA A 74 18.46 1.99 15.25
N GLN A 75 18.88 2.49 14.08
CA GLN A 75 20.30 2.58 13.71
C GLN A 75 21.06 3.67 14.47
N ALA A 76 20.40 4.78 14.82
CA ALA A 76 21.01 5.88 15.58
C ALA A 76 21.17 5.62 17.09
N LYS A 77 20.66 4.49 17.61
CA LYS A 77 20.75 4.10 19.03
C LYS A 77 21.77 2.97 19.27
N SER A 78 22.59 2.64 18.28
CA SER A 78 23.63 1.62 18.38
C SER A 78 25.04 2.22 18.40
#